data_AF-A0A2V8U646-F1
#
_entry.id   AF-A0A2V8U646-F1
#
_cell.length_a   1.000
_cell.length_b   1.000
_cell.length_c   1.000
_cell.angle_alpha   90.00
_cell.angle_beta   90.00
_cell.angle_gamma   90.00
#
_symmetry.space_group_name_H-M   'P 1'
#
loop_
_entity.id
_entity.type
_entity.pdbx_description
1 polymer ?
#
loop_
_entity_poly.entity_id
_entity_poly.type
_entity_poly.pdbx_seq_one_letter_code
_entity_poly.pdbx_strand_id
1 'polypeptide(L)'
;MLSHLALDYTNVYGVRLLLPFSARWLRLDMTDVIDPWILAVLLVAIAAPALARLVSSEIGARSGLEPKRGWAWFALAALLVYEGVRYTAHERALAVIGARLYEGTVAPRLAALPARVNPLLWRGVVETEDFVVIVPVDLMEEFDPSAGRIEYSATSGLPLDAARHTPAFEGFGRFAQLPFWKMTALADATRVELIDLRFGTPRRPGFEAIAVVDAQGRVRESQFSFNGPPASFK
;
A
#
# COMPACT_ATOMS: atom_id res chain seq x y z
N MET A 1 13.23 -17.95 -4.34
CA MET A 1 13.74 -16.76 -3.61
C MET A 1 13.70 -15.51 -4.49
N LEU A 2 14.27 -15.52 -5.70
CA LEU A 2 14.22 -14.37 -6.64
C LEU A 2 12.80 -13.93 -7.03
N SER A 3 11.89 -14.87 -7.29
CA SER A 3 10.49 -14.55 -7.63
C SER A 3 9.76 -13.81 -6.51
N HIS A 4 10.00 -14.17 -5.25
CA HIS A 4 9.41 -13.49 -4.10
C HIS A 4 9.91 -12.05 -4.00
N LEU A 5 11.22 -11.82 -4.15
CA LEU A 5 11.79 -10.47 -4.12
C LEU A 5 11.28 -9.60 -5.29
N ALA A 6 11.07 -10.21 -6.46
CA ALA A 6 10.47 -9.52 -7.59
C ALA A 6 9.01 -9.12 -7.32
N LEU A 7 8.21 -10.02 -6.70
CA LEU A 7 6.84 -9.72 -6.31
C LEU A 7 6.75 -8.68 -5.18
N ASP A 8 7.72 -8.69 -4.24
CA ASP A 8 7.82 -7.65 -3.21
C ASP A 8 8.18 -6.29 -3.80
N TYR A 9 8.97 -6.28 -4.87
CA TYR A 9 9.33 -5.06 -5.58
C TYR A 9 8.16 -4.47 -6.37
N THR A 10 7.30 -5.31 -6.95
CA THR A 10 6.11 -4.85 -7.70
C THR A 10 4.99 -4.35 -6.78
N ASN A 11 4.90 -4.86 -5.55
CA ASN A 11 3.83 -4.50 -4.63
C ASN A 11 4.11 -3.24 -3.78
N VAL A 12 3.07 -2.78 -3.07
CA VAL A 12 3.09 -1.56 -2.24
C VAL A 12 3.99 -1.64 -0.99
N TYR A 13 4.31 -2.85 -0.51
CA TYR A 13 5.17 -3.05 0.65
C TYR A 13 6.63 -2.68 0.31
N GLY A 14 7.12 -3.15 -0.84
CA GLY A 14 8.46 -2.91 -1.32
C GLY A 14 9.52 -3.79 -0.67
N VAL A 15 10.75 -3.66 -1.15
CA VAL A 15 11.89 -4.49 -0.72
C VAL A 15 13.17 -3.66 -0.58
N ARG A 16 14.06 -4.08 0.31
CA ARG A 16 15.39 -3.46 0.51
C ARG A 16 16.47 -4.25 -0.23
N LEU A 17 16.45 -4.20 -1.57
CA LEU A 17 17.37 -4.98 -2.41
C LEU A 17 18.85 -4.60 -2.28
N LEU A 18 19.14 -3.39 -1.78
CA LEU A 18 20.49 -2.81 -1.79
C LEU A 18 21.21 -2.95 -0.44
N LEU A 19 20.71 -3.74 0.51
CA LEU A 19 21.41 -4.01 1.76
C LEU A 19 22.73 -4.78 1.51
N PRO A 20 23.80 -4.52 2.29
CA PRO A 20 23.90 -3.52 3.38
C PRO A 20 24.30 -2.11 2.90
N PHE A 21 24.50 -1.90 1.59
CA PHE A 21 25.01 -0.64 1.03
C PHE A 21 24.00 0.52 1.13
N SER A 22 22.70 0.23 1.03
CA SER A 22 21.63 1.20 1.18
C SER A 22 20.41 0.59 1.86
N ALA A 23 19.83 1.34 2.79
CA ALA A 23 18.58 1.00 3.47
C ALA A 23 17.33 1.48 2.71
N ARG A 24 17.48 2.00 1.48
CA ARG A 24 16.36 2.50 0.68
C ARG A 24 15.38 1.38 0.35
N TRP A 25 14.09 1.65 0.57
CA TRP A 25 13.01 0.81 0.09
C TRP A 25 12.76 1.06 -1.40
N LEU A 26 12.63 -0.01 -2.16
CA LEU A 26 12.29 0.00 -3.57
C LEU A 26 10.90 -0.62 -3.73
N ARG A 27 10.00 0.08 -4.42
CA ARG A 27 8.63 -0.36 -4.71
C ARG A 27 8.17 0.27 -6.02
N LEU A 28 7.26 -0.42 -6.71
CA LEU A 28 6.60 0.07 -7.93
C LEU A 28 5.10 0.31 -7.74
N ASP A 29 4.55 -0.01 -6.57
CA ASP A 29 3.14 0.21 -6.21
C ASP A 29 2.12 -0.39 -7.17
N MET A 30 2.51 -1.38 -7.99
CA MET A 30 1.64 -1.93 -9.02
C MET A 30 0.62 -2.91 -8.46
N THR A 31 0.93 -3.60 -7.37
CA THR A 31 0.09 -4.70 -6.83
C THR A 31 -0.09 -4.58 -5.33
N ASP A 32 -1.21 -5.11 -4.83
CA ASP A 32 -1.40 -5.24 -3.38
C ASP A 32 -0.54 -6.39 -2.84
N VAL A 33 -0.22 -6.36 -1.54
CA VAL A 33 0.57 -7.42 -0.89
C VAL A 33 -0.12 -8.79 -1.01
N ILE A 34 -1.45 -8.80 -1.00
CA ILE A 34 -2.29 -9.99 -1.20
C ILE A 34 -3.18 -9.74 -2.42
N ASP A 35 -2.57 -9.78 -3.61
CA ASP A 35 -3.29 -9.58 -4.87
C ASP A 35 -4.15 -10.82 -5.23
N PRO A 36 -5.49 -10.71 -5.24
CA PRO A 36 -6.38 -11.83 -5.48
C PRO A 36 -6.27 -12.39 -6.91
N TRP A 37 -5.86 -11.58 -7.89
CA TRP A 37 -5.72 -12.02 -9.29
C TRP A 37 -4.45 -12.85 -9.48
N ILE A 38 -3.34 -12.43 -8.86
CA ILE A 38 -2.13 -13.25 -8.81
C ILE A 38 -2.42 -14.60 -8.13
N LEU A 39 -3.13 -14.58 -7.00
CA LEU A 39 -3.52 -15.80 -6.29
C LEU A 39 -4.44 -16.69 -7.15
N ALA A 40 -5.39 -16.10 -7.87
CA ALA A 40 -6.28 -16.85 -8.76
C ALA A 40 -5.52 -17.52 -9.91
N VAL A 41 -4.58 -16.82 -10.55
CA VAL A 41 -3.73 -17.39 -11.62
C VAL A 41 -2.91 -18.57 -11.09
N LEU A 42 -2.29 -18.41 -9.91
CA LEU A 42 -1.52 -19.48 -9.28
C LEU A 42 -2.41 -20.67 -8.90
N LEU A 43 -3.60 -20.41 -8.35
CA LEU A 43 -4.57 -21.45 -8.01
C LEU A 43 -5.02 -22.25 -9.24
N VAL A 44 -5.36 -21.56 -10.34
CA VAL A 44 -5.76 -22.21 -11.60
C VAL A 44 -4.62 -23.07 -12.14
N ALA A 45 -3.38 -22.56 -12.13
CA ALA A 45 -2.23 -23.29 -12.62
C ALA A 45 -1.94 -24.58 -11.83
N ILE A 46 -2.30 -24.62 -10.55
CA ILE A 46 -2.16 -25.80 -9.68
C ILE A 46 -3.37 -26.75 -9.83
N ALA A 47 -4.58 -26.19 -9.79
CA ALA A 47 -5.82 -26.96 -9.74
C ALA A 47 -6.18 -27.61 -11.08
N ALA A 48 -6.00 -26.90 -12.20
CA ALA A 48 -6.37 -27.40 -13.52
C ALA A 48 -5.67 -28.71 -13.91
N PRO A 49 -4.33 -28.89 -13.74
CA PRO A 49 -3.71 -30.18 -14.02
C PRO A 49 -4.13 -31.28 -13.04
N ALA A 50 -4.43 -30.93 -11.78
CA ALA A 50 -4.90 -31.91 -10.79
C ALA A 50 -6.29 -32.45 -11.15
N LEU A 51 -7.23 -31.56 -11.50
CA LEU A 51 -8.58 -31.91 -11.93
C LEU A 51 -8.56 -32.69 -13.26
N ALA A 52 -7.76 -32.25 -14.23
CA ALA A 52 -7.63 -32.96 -15.51
C ALA A 52 -7.12 -34.40 -15.32
N ARG A 53 -6.22 -34.63 -14.35
CA ARG A 53 -5.74 -35.98 -14.02
C ARG A 53 -6.80 -36.85 -13.36
N LEU A 54 -7.62 -36.30 -12.47
CA LEU A 54 -8.73 -37.03 -11.85
C LEU A 54 -9.71 -37.55 -12.92
N VAL A 55 -10.17 -36.68 -13.81
CA VAL A 55 -11.08 -37.03 -14.91
C VAL A 55 -10.42 -38.01 -15.89
N SER A 56 -9.14 -37.81 -16.23
CA SER A 56 -8.43 -38.71 -17.15
C SER A 56 -8.17 -40.11 -16.55
N SER A 57 -8.04 -40.20 -15.22
CA SER A 57 -7.85 -41.47 -14.52
C SER A 57 -9.10 -42.34 -14.52
N GLU A 58 -10.30 -41.74 -14.58
CA GLU A 58 -11.56 -42.47 -14.76
C GLU A 58 -11.71 -43.07 -16.17
N ILE A 59 -11.05 -42.50 -17.17
CA ILE A 59 -11.20 -42.89 -18.59
C ILE A 59 -10.07 -43.86 -19.04
N GLY A 60 -9.15 -44.24 -18.13
CA GLY A 60 -8.12 -45.25 -18.41
C GLY A 60 -6.98 -44.81 -19.35
N ALA A 61 -6.84 -43.50 -19.60
CA ALA A 61 -5.77 -42.97 -20.46
C ALA A 61 -4.41 -42.93 -19.73
N ARG A 62 -3.36 -43.51 -20.33
CA ARG A 62 -1.99 -43.41 -19.82
C ARG A 62 -1.48 -41.98 -20.02
N SER A 63 -1.33 -41.21 -18.95
CA SER A 63 -0.79 -39.84 -19.02
C SER A 63 0.72 -39.87 -19.23
N GLY A 64 1.19 -39.47 -20.42
CA GLY A 64 2.58 -39.10 -20.63
C GLY A 64 2.97 -37.89 -19.76
N LEU A 65 4.20 -37.90 -19.25
CA LEU A 65 4.88 -36.73 -18.67
C LEU A 65 4.85 -35.61 -19.75
N GLU A 66 4.44 -34.35 -19.56
CA GLU A 66 4.60 -33.39 -18.45
C GLU A 66 3.51 -32.25 -18.47
N PRO A 67 2.20 -32.49 -18.26
CA PRO A 67 1.19 -31.41 -18.25
C PRO A 67 1.55 -30.25 -17.29
N LYS A 68 2.28 -30.58 -16.21
CA LYS A 68 2.74 -29.63 -15.18
C LYS A 68 3.64 -28.51 -15.73
N ARG A 69 4.47 -28.79 -16.75
CA ARG A 69 5.36 -27.76 -17.33
C ARG A 69 4.59 -26.75 -18.17
N GLY A 70 3.57 -27.20 -18.91
CA GLY A 70 2.70 -26.30 -19.66
C GLY A 70 1.96 -25.33 -18.76
N TRP A 71 1.38 -25.82 -17.65
CA TRP A 71 0.71 -24.98 -16.66
C TRP A 71 1.65 -24.02 -15.93
N ALA A 72 2.88 -24.42 -15.67
CA ALA A 72 3.89 -23.52 -15.10
C ALA A 72 4.24 -22.37 -16.07
N TRP A 73 4.44 -22.66 -17.36
CA TRP A 73 4.66 -21.63 -18.38
C TRP A 73 3.44 -20.73 -18.57
N PHE A 74 2.24 -21.29 -18.56
CA PHE A 74 1.00 -20.53 -18.57
C PHE A 74 0.94 -19.55 -17.40
N ALA A 75 1.18 -20.02 -16.17
CA ALA A 75 1.16 -19.17 -14.98
C ALA A 75 2.18 -18.03 -15.10
N LEU A 76 3.41 -18.34 -15.53
CA LEU A 76 4.45 -17.34 -15.70
C LEU A 76 4.07 -16.30 -16.76
N ALA A 77 3.58 -16.74 -17.92
CA ALA A 77 3.14 -15.83 -18.98
C ALA A 77 1.95 -14.96 -18.54
N ALA A 78 0.97 -15.56 -17.87
CA ALA A 78 -0.20 -14.84 -17.35
C ALA A 78 0.20 -13.79 -16.30
N LEU A 79 1.13 -14.11 -15.39
CA LEU A 79 1.66 -13.15 -14.42
C LEU A 79 2.43 -12.03 -15.10
N LEU A 80 3.29 -12.32 -16.08
CA LEU A 80 4.01 -11.28 -16.84
C LEU A 80 3.05 -10.34 -17.58
N VAL A 81 2.01 -10.88 -18.21
CA VAL A 81 0.97 -10.07 -18.86
C VAL A 81 0.22 -9.24 -17.84
N TYR A 82 -0.17 -9.83 -16.70
CA TYR A 82 -0.87 -9.12 -15.63
C TYR A 82 -0.04 -7.95 -15.08
N GLU A 83 1.23 -8.18 -14.72
CA GLU A 83 2.15 -7.15 -14.25
C GLU A 83 2.35 -6.05 -15.31
N GLY A 84 2.47 -6.42 -16.60
CA GLY A 84 2.56 -5.45 -17.69
C GLY A 84 1.31 -4.56 -17.82
N VAL A 85 0.12 -5.16 -17.71
CA VAL A 85 -1.14 -4.41 -17.69
C VAL A 85 -1.20 -3.50 -16.46
N ARG A 86 -0.85 -4.02 -15.27
CA ARG A 86 -0.83 -3.25 -14.02
C ARG A 86 0.14 -2.08 -14.08
N TYR A 87 1.32 -2.26 -14.67
CA TYR A 87 2.28 -1.17 -14.92
C TYR A 87 1.65 -0.06 -15.76
N THR A 88 1.06 -0.41 -16.92
CA THR A 88 0.46 0.61 -17.80
C THR A 88 -0.73 1.31 -17.14
N ALA A 89 -1.53 0.59 -16.35
CA ALA A 89 -2.62 1.17 -15.58
C ALA A 89 -2.10 2.12 -14.49
N HIS A 90 -1.03 1.74 -13.79
CA HIS A 90 -0.39 2.56 -12.76
C HIS A 90 0.14 3.88 -13.35
N GLU A 91 0.90 3.80 -14.45
CA GLU A 91 1.43 4.98 -15.15
C GLU A 91 0.29 5.91 -15.62
N ARG A 92 -0.82 5.34 -16.12
CA ARG A 92 -2.02 6.12 -16.46
C ARG A 92 -2.64 6.78 -15.24
N ALA A 93 -2.75 6.08 -14.11
CA ALA A 93 -3.29 6.65 -12.88
C ALA A 93 -2.43 7.83 -12.39
N LEU A 94 -1.10 7.68 -12.41
CA LEU A 94 -0.15 8.76 -12.09
C LEU A 94 -0.29 9.95 -13.05
N ALA A 95 -0.42 9.70 -14.36
CA ALA A 95 -0.60 10.76 -15.35
C ALA A 95 -1.92 11.51 -15.15
N VAL A 96 -3.01 10.81 -14.86
CA VAL A 96 -4.34 11.38 -14.60
C VAL A 96 -4.31 12.30 -13.39
N ILE A 97 -3.76 11.85 -12.25
CA ILE A 97 -3.68 12.68 -11.04
C ILE A 97 -2.69 13.82 -11.19
N GLY A 98 -1.57 13.61 -11.90
CA GLY A 98 -0.51 14.60 -12.08
C GLY A 98 -0.84 15.70 -13.08
N ALA A 99 -1.85 15.50 -13.95
CA ALA A 99 -2.29 16.49 -14.92
C ALA A 99 -3.17 17.60 -14.33
N ARG A 100 -3.43 17.58 -13.01
CA ARG A 100 -4.34 18.53 -12.33
C ARG A 100 -3.60 19.36 -11.29
N LEU A 101 -4.14 20.55 -11.04
CA LEU A 101 -3.75 21.39 -9.91
C LEU A 101 -4.61 21.04 -8.69
N TYR A 102 -4.00 21.02 -7.52
CA TYR A 102 -4.67 20.82 -6.24
C TYR A 102 -4.47 22.08 -5.40
N GLU A 103 -5.56 22.77 -5.04
CA GLU A 103 -5.50 24.10 -4.40
C GLU A 103 -4.59 25.10 -5.17
N GLY A 104 -4.61 25.04 -6.51
CA GLY A 104 -3.79 25.90 -7.37
C GLY A 104 -2.29 25.55 -7.40
N THR A 105 -1.87 24.48 -6.72
CA THR A 105 -0.48 24.02 -6.68
C THR A 105 -0.25 22.78 -7.56
N VAL A 106 0.94 22.67 -8.13
CA VAL A 106 1.39 21.43 -8.79
C VAL A 106 1.84 20.46 -7.71
N ALA A 107 1.48 19.19 -7.85
CA ALA A 107 1.83 18.16 -6.89
C ALA A 107 3.34 17.86 -6.87
N PRO A 108 4.07 18.11 -5.77
CA PRO A 108 5.50 17.79 -5.70
C PRO A 108 5.76 16.29 -5.56
N ARG A 109 4.82 15.52 -5.00
CA ARG A 109 4.92 14.07 -4.90
C ARG A 109 3.59 13.38 -5.10
N LEU A 110 3.61 12.33 -5.93
CA LEU A 110 2.45 11.55 -6.31
C LEU A 110 2.68 10.07 -5.99
N ALA A 111 1.61 9.40 -5.58
CA ALA A 111 1.56 7.94 -5.51
C ALA A 111 0.18 7.44 -5.97
N ALA A 112 0.14 6.34 -6.70
CA ALA A 112 -1.09 5.64 -7.05
C ALA A 112 -1.07 4.27 -6.39
N LEU A 113 -1.83 4.11 -5.30
CA LEU A 113 -1.83 2.89 -4.50
C LEU A 113 -2.91 1.93 -5.02
N PRO A 114 -2.61 0.63 -5.15
CA PRO A 114 -3.52 -0.31 -5.76
C PRO A 114 -4.74 -0.57 -4.88
N ALA A 115 -5.94 -0.62 -5.47
CA ALA A 115 -7.08 -1.21 -4.77
C ALA A 115 -6.91 -2.72 -4.65
N ARG A 116 -7.43 -3.31 -3.57
CA ARG A 116 -7.24 -4.74 -3.26
C ARG A 116 -7.90 -5.67 -4.28
N VAL A 117 -9.05 -5.28 -4.84
CA VAL A 117 -9.88 -6.18 -5.68
C VAL A 117 -9.97 -5.71 -7.12
N ASN A 118 -10.26 -4.42 -7.35
CA ASN A 118 -10.40 -3.89 -8.70
C ASN A 118 -9.02 -3.45 -9.25
N PRO A 119 -8.49 -4.11 -10.31
CA PRO A 119 -7.18 -3.82 -10.87
C PRO A 119 -7.14 -2.57 -11.77
N LEU A 120 -8.22 -1.79 -11.84
CA LEU A 120 -8.26 -0.51 -12.55
C LEU A 120 -8.56 0.67 -11.62
N LEU A 121 -8.86 0.36 -10.35
CA LEU A 121 -9.08 1.35 -9.31
C LEU A 121 -7.80 1.56 -8.50
N TRP A 122 -7.47 2.83 -8.29
CA TRP A 122 -6.32 3.26 -7.52
C TRP A 122 -6.74 4.29 -6.47
N ARG A 123 -6.02 4.31 -5.35
CA ARG A 123 -6.06 5.42 -4.40
C ARG A 123 -4.89 6.35 -4.72
N GLY A 124 -5.19 7.44 -5.41
CA GLY A 124 -4.25 8.53 -5.61
C GLY A 124 -3.94 9.22 -4.29
N VAL A 125 -2.66 9.44 -4.02
CA VAL A 125 -2.16 10.27 -2.93
C VAL A 125 -1.32 11.36 -3.55
N VAL A 126 -1.75 12.60 -3.33
CA VAL A 126 -1.08 13.81 -3.76
C VAL A 126 -0.54 14.47 -2.51
N GLU A 127 0.78 14.48 -2.34
CA GLU A 127 1.43 15.05 -1.16
C GLU A 127 1.98 16.43 -1.52
N THR A 128 1.59 17.43 -0.73
CA THR A 128 2.14 18.80 -0.75
C THR A 128 2.91 19.06 0.56
N GLU A 129 3.43 20.27 0.74
CA GLU A 129 4.14 20.63 1.98
C GLU A 129 3.21 20.62 3.21
N ASP A 130 1.96 21.07 3.06
CA ASP A 130 1.04 21.29 4.19
C ASP A 130 -0.10 20.26 4.27
N PHE A 131 -0.49 19.67 3.14
CA PHE A 131 -1.63 18.76 3.08
C PHE A 131 -1.41 17.60 2.11
N VAL A 132 -2.23 16.57 2.27
CA VAL A 132 -2.36 15.49 1.31
C VAL A 132 -3.76 15.47 0.73
N VAL A 133 -3.88 15.18 -0.56
CA VAL A 133 -5.16 14.85 -1.19
C VAL A 133 -5.22 13.35 -1.44
N ILE A 134 -6.26 12.71 -0.92
CA ILE A 134 -6.54 11.30 -1.16
C ILE A 134 -7.75 11.22 -2.08
N VAL A 135 -7.56 10.72 -3.29
CA VAL A 135 -8.57 10.73 -4.36
C VAL A 135 -8.69 9.34 -4.99
N PRO A 136 -9.92 8.82 -5.21
CA PRO A 136 -10.10 7.62 -6.01
C PRO A 136 -9.78 7.92 -7.48
N VAL A 137 -9.09 6.99 -8.13
CA VAL A 137 -8.76 7.05 -9.56
C VAL A 137 -9.25 5.77 -10.19
N ASP A 138 -10.47 5.79 -10.71
CA ASP A 138 -10.99 4.70 -11.53
C ASP A 138 -10.66 4.98 -13.00
N LEU A 139 -9.86 4.11 -13.62
CA LEU A 139 -9.45 4.28 -15.02
C LEU A 139 -10.58 3.99 -16.02
N MET A 140 -11.72 3.49 -15.56
CA MET A 140 -12.91 3.25 -16.38
C MET A 140 -13.88 4.44 -16.37
N GLU A 141 -13.70 5.40 -15.48
CA GLU A 141 -14.56 6.57 -15.34
C GLU A 141 -13.80 7.87 -15.67
N GLU A 142 -14.53 8.97 -15.86
CA GLU A 142 -13.90 10.28 -15.97
C GLU A 142 -13.35 10.69 -14.59
N PHE A 143 -12.11 11.16 -14.57
CA PHE A 143 -11.47 11.55 -13.32
C PHE A 143 -12.07 12.84 -12.76
N ASP A 144 -12.71 12.72 -11.60
CA ASP A 144 -13.20 13.84 -10.80
C ASP A 144 -12.20 14.21 -9.69
N PRO A 145 -11.43 15.31 -9.83
CA PRO A 145 -10.51 15.76 -8.79
C PRO A 145 -11.22 16.24 -7.52
N SER A 146 -12.50 16.63 -7.61
CA SER A 146 -13.28 17.12 -6.45
C SER A 146 -13.77 16.01 -5.52
N ALA A 147 -13.74 14.76 -5.99
CA ALA A 147 -13.96 13.57 -5.15
C ALA A 147 -12.81 13.34 -4.14
N GLY A 148 -11.69 14.05 -4.31
CA GLY A 148 -10.55 14.02 -3.41
C GLY A 148 -10.85 14.59 -2.04
N ARG A 149 -10.19 14.04 -1.00
CA ARG A 149 -10.25 14.54 0.36
C ARG A 149 -8.92 15.15 0.74
N ILE A 150 -8.96 16.42 1.14
CA ILE A 150 -7.82 17.15 1.67
C ILE A 150 -7.70 16.84 3.16
N GLU A 151 -6.51 16.42 3.59
CA GLU A 151 -6.16 16.20 4.98
C GLU A 151 -4.87 16.96 5.28
N TYR A 152 -4.89 17.83 6.28
CA TYR A 152 -3.75 18.67 6.65
C TYR A 152 -2.78 17.90 7.54
N SER A 153 -1.51 17.93 7.18
CA SER A 153 -0.45 17.29 7.94
C SER A 153 -0.06 18.16 9.14
N ALA A 154 0.15 17.53 10.30
CA ALA A 154 0.79 18.21 11.41
C ALA A 154 2.29 18.38 11.13
N THR A 155 2.73 19.62 10.93
CA THR A 155 4.12 19.93 10.54
C THR A 155 5.01 20.29 11.73
N SER A 156 4.45 20.84 12.81
CA SER A 156 5.22 21.31 13.97
C SER A 156 4.40 21.30 15.27
N GLY A 157 5.10 21.34 16.40
CA GLY A 157 4.50 21.52 17.73
C GLY A 157 5.14 20.63 18.80
N LEU A 158 5.19 21.13 20.03
CA LEU A 158 5.79 20.42 21.18
C LEU A 158 5.32 18.96 21.34
N PRO A 159 4.01 18.63 21.21
CA PRO A 159 3.57 17.25 21.29
C PRO A 159 4.16 16.35 20.20
N LEU A 160 4.26 16.86 18.98
CA LEU A 160 4.77 16.14 17.83
C LEU A 160 6.29 15.93 17.94
N ASP A 161 7.03 16.93 18.41
CA ASP A 161 8.47 16.81 18.67
C ASP A 161 8.74 15.78 19.77
N ALA A 162 7.98 15.80 20.86
CA ALA A 162 8.07 14.81 21.93
C ALA A 162 7.77 13.38 21.45
N ALA A 163 6.72 13.20 20.63
CA ALA A 163 6.35 11.91 20.08
C ALA A 163 7.42 11.32 19.15
N ARG A 164 8.06 12.16 18.33
CA ARG A 164 9.12 11.76 17.36
C ARG A 164 10.28 11.03 18.03
N HIS A 165 10.63 11.39 19.26
CA HIS A 165 11.75 10.81 20.01
C HIS A 165 11.40 9.52 20.76
N THR A 166 10.17 9.01 20.60
CA THR A 166 9.78 7.76 21.23
C THR A 166 10.21 6.56 20.37
N PRO A 167 10.56 5.41 20.97
CA PRO A 167 10.98 4.22 20.21
C PRO A 167 9.96 3.74 19.18
N ALA A 168 8.65 3.92 19.45
CA ALA A 168 7.61 3.54 18.50
C ALA A 168 7.67 4.39 17.23
N PHE A 169 7.82 5.72 17.36
CA PHE A 169 7.89 6.62 16.21
C PHE A 169 9.22 6.48 15.46
N GLU A 170 10.35 6.30 16.15
CA GLU A 170 11.63 6.04 15.49
C GLU A 170 11.64 4.70 14.74
N GLY A 171 11.06 3.66 15.33
CA GLY A 171 10.89 2.37 14.68
C GLY A 171 9.97 2.46 13.47
N PHE A 172 8.79 3.06 13.65
CA PHE A 172 7.81 3.20 12.58
C PHE A 172 8.28 4.11 11.45
N GLY A 173 8.95 5.23 11.77
CA GLY A 173 9.46 6.18 10.79
C GLY A 173 10.51 5.57 9.84
N ARG A 174 11.25 4.55 10.29
CA ARG A 174 12.18 3.79 9.41
C ARG A 174 11.46 2.83 8.45
N PHE A 175 10.22 2.47 8.78
CA PHE A 175 9.35 1.64 7.95
C PHE A 175 8.47 2.48 7.02
N ALA A 176 7.96 3.62 7.51
CA ALA A 176 7.00 4.45 6.81
C ALA A 176 7.60 5.05 5.53
N GLN A 177 6.98 4.77 4.38
CA GLN A 177 7.47 5.28 3.08
C GLN A 177 6.58 6.39 2.50
N LEU A 178 5.34 6.50 2.99
CA LEU A 178 4.39 7.57 2.69
C LEU A 178 3.78 8.10 4.01
N PRO A 179 4.60 8.75 4.87
CA PRO A 179 4.21 9.14 6.21
C PRO A 179 3.22 10.31 6.20
N PHE A 180 2.23 10.26 7.09
CA PHE A 180 1.30 11.35 7.37
C PHE A 180 1.23 11.59 8.86
N TRP A 181 1.46 12.83 9.29
CA TRP A 181 1.43 13.23 10.69
C TRP A 181 0.08 13.84 11.02
N LYS A 182 -0.52 13.40 12.12
CA LYS A 182 -1.81 13.92 12.58
C LYS A 182 -1.76 14.23 14.07
N MET A 183 -2.32 15.37 14.44
CA MET A 183 -2.48 15.78 15.83
C MET A 183 -3.96 15.96 16.12
N THR A 184 -4.45 15.30 17.17
CA THR A 184 -5.84 15.44 17.63
C THR A 184 -5.82 15.92 19.07
N ALA A 185 -6.45 17.06 19.33
CA ALA A 185 -6.59 17.57 20.69
C ALA A 185 -7.47 16.63 21.53
N LEU A 186 -7.01 16.34 22.74
CA LEU A 186 -7.78 15.68 23.80
C LEU A 186 -8.06 16.69 24.92
N ALA A 187 -8.80 16.29 25.96
CA ALA A 187 -9.18 17.19 27.05
C ALA A 187 -7.97 17.79 27.80
N ASP A 188 -6.93 16.99 28.07
CA ASP A 188 -5.75 17.39 28.85
C ASP A 188 -4.41 17.01 28.18
N ALA A 189 -4.47 16.56 26.92
CA ALA A 189 -3.33 16.06 26.17
C ALA A 189 -3.57 16.23 24.67
N THR A 190 -2.58 15.88 23.87
CA THR A 190 -2.67 15.79 22.41
C THR A 190 -2.29 14.38 21.98
N ARG A 191 -3.14 13.76 21.16
CA ARG A 191 -2.83 12.51 20.50
C ARG A 191 -2.08 12.81 19.21
N VAL A 192 -0.87 12.28 19.10
CA VAL A 192 -0.03 12.36 17.90
C VAL A 192 -0.07 11.01 17.21
N GLU A 193 -0.31 11.01 15.90
CA GLU A 193 -0.30 9.82 15.06
C GLU A 193 0.71 10.03 13.92
N LEU A 194 1.51 9.00 13.65
CA LEU A 194 2.27 8.87 12.41
C LEU A 194 1.70 7.68 11.64
N ILE A 195 1.10 7.94 10.49
CA ILE A 195 0.33 6.98 9.68
C ILE A 195 1.09 6.72 8.37
N ASP A 196 1.18 5.47 7.91
CA ASP A 196 1.67 5.19 6.55
C ASP A 196 0.49 5.06 5.58
N LEU A 197 0.37 6.04 4.67
CA LEU A 197 -0.74 6.14 3.71
C LEU A 197 -0.78 5.00 2.69
N ARG A 198 0.28 4.18 2.60
CA ARG A 198 0.26 2.93 1.81
C ARG A 198 -0.82 1.96 2.29
N PHE A 199 -1.03 1.89 3.60
CA PHE A 199 -1.86 0.85 4.22
C PHE A 199 -3.20 1.36 4.74
N GLY A 200 -3.49 2.66 4.62
CA GLY A 200 -4.76 3.23 5.08
C GLY A 200 -4.93 4.70 4.69
N THR A 201 -5.74 5.41 5.45
CA THR A 201 -5.97 6.86 5.31
C THR A 201 -5.91 7.54 6.68
N PRO A 202 -5.80 8.88 6.74
CA PRO A 202 -5.79 9.62 8.02
C PRO A 202 -7.02 9.38 8.92
N ARG A 203 -8.13 8.93 8.33
CA ARG A 203 -9.39 8.61 9.03
C ARG A 203 -9.55 7.14 9.36
N ARG A 204 -8.87 6.26 8.63
CA ARG A 204 -8.86 4.80 8.84
C ARG A 204 -7.42 4.32 8.69
N PRO A 205 -6.57 4.55 9.72
CA PRO A 205 -5.17 4.18 9.67
C PRO A 205 -5.03 2.67 9.50
N GLY A 206 -4.11 2.24 8.64
CA GLY A 206 -3.72 0.84 8.50
C GLY A 206 -2.63 0.53 9.52
N PHE A 207 -1.41 0.96 9.24
CA PHE A 207 -0.32 0.96 10.22
C PHE A 207 -0.07 2.39 10.73
N GLU A 208 0.09 2.52 12.04
CA GLU A 208 0.42 3.80 12.66
C GLU A 208 1.26 3.63 13.93
N ALA A 209 2.02 4.67 14.28
CA ALA A 209 2.52 4.90 15.63
C ALA A 209 1.67 5.98 16.30
N ILE A 210 1.33 5.79 17.57
CA ILE A 210 0.47 6.68 18.34
C ILE A 210 1.21 7.06 19.62
N ALA A 211 1.15 8.34 19.99
CA ALA A 211 1.55 8.82 21.30
C ALA A 211 0.50 9.76 21.88
N VAL A 212 0.38 9.77 23.20
CA VAL A 212 -0.40 10.78 23.94
C VAL A 212 0.57 11.63 24.72
N VAL A 213 0.56 12.94 24.44
CA VAL A 213 1.52 13.89 25.01
C VAL A 213 0.76 14.99 25.73
N ASP A 214 1.13 15.28 26.97
CA ASP A 214 0.50 16.36 27.73
C ASP A 214 0.94 17.76 27.26
N ALA A 215 0.31 18.80 27.82
CA ALA A 215 0.62 20.19 27.49
C ALA A 215 2.07 20.60 27.83
N GLN A 216 2.77 19.85 28.69
CA GLN A 216 4.16 20.08 29.05
C GLN A 216 5.15 19.32 28.15
N GLY A 217 4.66 18.60 27.13
CA GLY A 217 5.49 17.82 26.23
C GLY A 217 5.92 16.47 26.79
N ARG A 218 5.33 15.99 27.90
CA ARG A 218 5.64 14.67 28.45
C ARG A 218 4.79 13.62 27.77
N VAL A 219 5.46 12.60 27.24
CA VAL A 219 4.82 11.44 26.62
C VAL A 219 4.25 10.54 27.71
N ARG A 220 2.92 10.38 27.75
CA ARG A 220 2.22 9.49 28.69
C ARG A 220 2.17 8.05 28.17
N GLU A 221 1.99 7.90 26.87
CA GLU A 221 1.87 6.61 26.19
C GLU A 221 2.49 6.73 24.79
N SER A 222 3.13 5.66 24.32
CA SER A 222 3.62 5.53 22.93
C SER A 222 3.60 4.07 22.50
N GLN A 223 2.98 3.77 21.36
CA GLN A 223 2.83 2.41 20.85
C GLN A 223 2.66 2.34 19.33
N PHE A 224 2.80 1.12 18.79
CA PHE A 224 2.40 0.80 17.42
C PHE A 224 0.97 0.25 17.41
N SER A 225 0.22 0.58 16.36
CA SER A 225 -1.16 0.12 16.18
C SER A 225 -1.40 -0.33 14.74
N PHE A 226 -2.30 -1.31 14.60
CA PHE A 226 -2.83 -1.80 13.33
C PHE A 226 -4.36 -1.67 13.32
N ASN A 227 -4.91 -1.02 12.30
CA ASN A 227 -6.34 -0.72 12.10
C ASN A 227 -6.97 0.27 13.11
N GLY A 228 -6.18 1.19 13.68
CA GLY A 228 -6.65 2.12 14.69
C GLY A 228 -6.82 1.48 16.07
N PRO A 229 -6.79 2.26 17.17
CA PRO A 229 -6.97 1.68 18.50
C PRO A 229 -8.36 1.02 18.63
N PRO A 230 -8.49 -0.10 19.39
CA PRO A 230 -9.81 -0.55 19.81
C PRO A 230 -10.51 0.60 20.53
N ALA A 231 -11.82 0.74 20.27
CA ALA A 231 -12.67 1.73 20.92
C ALA A 231 -12.74 1.46 22.43
N SER A 232 -11.77 1.94 23.20
CA SER A 232 -11.87 2.05 24.65
C SER A 232 -10.92 3.12 25.18
N PHE A 233 -11.36 4.37 25.10
CA PHE A 233 -10.95 5.40 26.05
C PHE A 233 -12.24 6.06 26.55
N LYS A 234 -12.73 5.56 27.68
CA LYS A 234 -13.58 6.32 28.59
C LYS A 234 -12.67 7.12 29.53
#